data_AF-A0A645FUH3-F1
#
_entry.id   AF-A0A645FUH3-F1
#
_cell.length_a   1.000
_cell.length_b   1.000
_cell.length_c   1.000
_cell.angle_alpha   90.00
_cell.angle_beta   90.00
_cell.angle_gamma   90.00
#
_symmetry.space_group_name_H-M   'P 1'
#
loop_
_entity.id
_entity.type
_entity.pdbx_description
1 polymer ?
#
loop_
_entity_poly.entity_id
_entity_poly.type
_entity_poly.pdbx_seq_one_letter_code
_entity_poly.pdbx_strand_id
1 'polypeptide(L)'
;MTSTGIHREDFSMTLNGHDIATFGSQGENRMVALALKLSPFFLIEDKDKRPLVILDDVMSELDANHREKLINFLKKFEQVFITATKLEVGDAKTYTLSKKGEIS
;
A
#
# COMPACT_ATOMS: atom_id res chain seq x y z
N MET A 1 -14.35 5.08 -35.84
CA MET A 1 -14.16 5.02 -34.38
C MET A 1 -14.19 3.55 -34.00
N THR A 2 -13.07 2.96 -33.56
CA THR A 2 -13.02 1.54 -33.19
C THR A 2 -13.75 1.34 -31.87
N SER A 3 -14.72 0.42 -31.83
CA SER A 3 -15.56 0.19 -30.64
C SER A 3 -14.90 -0.75 -29.62
N THR A 4 -13.85 -1.45 -30.01
CA THR A 4 -13.17 -2.51 -29.25
C THR A 4 -11.65 -2.31 -29.20
N GLY A 5 -11.05 -2.63 -28.06
CA GLY A 5 -9.60 -2.63 -27.82
C GLY A 5 -9.26 -2.38 -26.35
N ILE A 6 -8.07 -2.81 -25.92
CA ILE A 6 -7.57 -2.72 -24.52
C ILE A 6 -7.68 -1.31 -23.90
N HIS A 7 -7.65 -0.27 -24.72
CA HIS A 7 -7.76 1.12 -24.30
C HIS A 7 -9.14 1.52 -23.76
N ARG A 8 -10.14 0.64 -23.88
CA ARG A 8 -11.51 0.81 -23.35
C ARG A 8 -11.84 -0.14 -22.21
N GLU A 9 -10.91 -1.01 -21.82
CA GLU A 9 -11.10 -1.84 -20.63
C GLU A 9 -10.99 -0.97 -19.38
N ASP A 10 -11.86 -1.25 -18.41
CA ASP A 10 -11.89 -0.55 -17.13
C ASP A 10 -11.84 -1.57 -16.00
N PHE A 11 -11.22 -1.19 -14.89
CA PHE A 11 -11.08 -2.04 -13.72
C PHE A 11 -12.11 -1.63 -12.68
N SER A 12 -13.08 -2.49 -12.40
CA SER A 12 -13.97 -2.34 -11.25
C SER A 12 -13.43 -3.15 -10.07
N MET A 13 -13.54 -2.57 -8.87
CA MET A 13 -13.15 -3.23 -7.62
C MET A 13 -14.36 -3.29 -6.72
N THR A 14 -14.58 -4.45 -6.12
CA THR A 14 -15.69 -4.66 -5.20
C THR A 14 -15.19 -5.01 -3.81
N LEU A 15 -15.80 -4.42 -2.78
CA LEU A 15 -15.61 -4.81 -1.39
C LEU A 15 -16.97 -5.25 -0.83
N ASN A 16 -17.03 -6.46 -0.27
CA ASN A 16 -18.27 -7.06 0.26
C ASN A 16 -19.43 -7.06 -0.75
N GLY A 17 -19.13 -7.27 -2.04
CA GLY A 17 -20.13 -7.29 -3.11
C GLY A 17 -20.60 -5.92 -3.60
N HIS A 18 -20.07 -4.83 -3.06
CA HIS A 18 -20.38 -3.46 -3.49
C HIS A 18 -19.20 -2.82 -4.23
N ASP A 19 -19.49 -2.02 -5.24
CA ASP A 19 -18.49 -1.20 -5.93
C ASP A 19 -17.83 -0.23 -4.93
N ILE A 20 -16.51 -0.36 -4.77
CA ILE A 20 -15.78 0.44 -3.78
C ILE A 20 -15.68 1.92 -4.19
N ALA A 21 -15.58 2.19 -5.50
CA ALA A 21 -15.48 3.56 -6.00
C ALA A 21 -16.76 4.35 -5.73
N THR A 22 -17.91 3.66 -5.70
CA THR A 22 -19.22 4.28 -5.46
C THR A 22 -19.60 4.29 -3.97
N PHE A 23 -19.36 3.20 -3.24
CA PHE A 23 -19.91 3.01 -1.88
C PHE A 23 -18.85 3.00 -0.78
N GLY A 24 -17.58 2.90 -1.12
CA GLY A 24 -16.49 2.84 -0.16
C GLY A 24 -16.22 4.18 0.51
N SER A 25 -15.94 4.15 1.82
CA SER A 25 -15.36 5.31 2.50
C SER A 25 -14.00 5.69 1.89
N GLN A 26 -13.53 6.91 2.16
CA GLN A 26 -12.19 7.30 1.67
C GLN A 26 -11.07 6.39 2.18
N GLY A 27 -11.15 5.94 3.44
CA GLY A 27 -10.16 5.02 4.01
C GLY A 27 -10.15 3.66 3.31
N GLU A 28 -11.33 3.11 3.02
CA GLU A 28 -11.46 1.83 2.31
C GLU A 28 -10.97 1.94 0.86
N ASN A 29 -11.34 3.02 0.16
CA ASN A 29 -10.85 3.28 -1.20
C ASN A 29 -9.31 3.31 -1.25
N ARG A 30 -8.66 3.99 -0.30
CA ARG A 30 -7.20 4.01 -0.19
C ARG A 30 -6.63 2.63 0.10
N MET A 31 -7.25 1.88 1.02
CA MET A 31 -6.78 0.55 1.38
C MET A 31 -6.87 -0.44 0.21
N VAL A 32 -7.96 -0.40 -0.55
CA VAL A 32 -8.14 -1.23 -1.74
C VAL A 32 -7.14 -0.83 -2.83
N ALA A 33 -6.95 0.47 -3.09
CA ALA A 33 -5.95 0.94 -4.05
C ALA A 33 -4.53 0.52 -3.65
N LEU A 34 -4.20 0.57 -2.35
CA LEU A 34 -2.92 0.11 -1.84
C LEU A 34 -2.74 -1.40 -1.99
N ALA A 35 -3.77 -2.19 -1.66
CA ALA A 35 -3.77 -3.64 -1.85
C ALA A 35 -3.55 -4.00 -3.32
N LEU A 36 -4.17 -3.28 -4.26
CA LEU A 36 -3.97 -3.47 -5.69
C LEU A 36 -2.52 -3.20 -6.09
N LYS A 37 -1.92 -2.10 -5.62
CA LYS A 37 -0.50 -1.76 -5.90
C LYS A 37 0.48 -2.79 -5.33
N LEU A 38 0.14 -3.41 -4.21
CA LEU A 38 0.97 -4.42 -3.54
C LEU A 38 0.73 -5.84 -4.09
N SER A 39 -0.42 -6.09 -4.72
CA SER A 39 -0.78 -7.41 -5.25
C SER A 39 0.26 -8.06 -6.18
N PRO A 40 1.01 -7.33 -7.03
CA PRO A 40 2.00 -7.95 -7.91
C PRO A 40 3.13 -8.66 -7.17
N PHE A 41 3.43 -8.26 -5.93
CA PHE A 41 4.44 -8.94 -5.10
C PHE A 41 4.13 -10.43 -4.94
N PHE A 42 2.86 -10.80 -4.82
CA PHE A 42 2.42 -12.18 -4.64
C PHE A 42 2.37 -12.98 -5.95
N LEU A 43 2.42 -12.32 -7.10
CA LEU A 43 2.42 -12.97 -8.41
C LEU A 43 3.81 -13.47 -8.82
N ILE A 44 4.86 -13.00 -8.14
CA ILE A 44 6.24 -13.37 -8.44
C ILE A 44 6.66 -14.54 -7.53
N GLU A 45 6.73 -15.73 -8.12
CA GLU A 45 7.13 -16.97 -7.42
C GLU A 45 8.63 -17.04 -7.14
N ASP A 46 9.44 -16.47 -8.05
CA ASP A 46 10.89 -16.40 -7.94
C ASP A 46 11.28 -15.42 -6.83
N LYS A 47 11.75 -15.96 -5.70
CA LYS A 47 12.13 -15.18 -4.52
C LYS A 47 13.23 -14.17 -4.81
N ASP A 48 14.18 -14.50 -5.67
CA ASP A 48 15.29 -13.62 -6.00
C ASP A 48 14.86 -12.43 -6.88
N LYS A 49 13.62 -12.49 -7.42
CA LYS A 49 13.00 -11.42 -8.22
C LYS A 49 11.85 -10.73 -7.50
N ARG A 50 11.61 -11.04 -6.22
CA ARG A 50 10.55 -10.37 -5.46
C ARG A 50 10.87 -8.88 -5.31
N PRO A 51 9.90 -7.99 -5.56
CA PRO A 51 10.15 -6.57 -5.55
C PRO A 51 10.29 -6.06 -4.11
N LEU A 52 11.16 -5.07 -3.94
CA LEU A 52 11.20 -4.27 -2.73
C LEU A 52 9.95 -3.39 -2.63
N VAL A 53 9.35 -3.32 -1.45
CA VAL A 53 8.22 -2.42 -1.21
C VAL A 53 8.70 -1.12 -0.59
N ILE A 54 8.31 0.00 -1.21
CA ILE A 54 8.55 1.35 -0.70
C ILE A 54 7.19 2.04 -0.58
N LEU A 55 6.90 2.55 0.61
CA LEU A 55 5.68 3.28 0.92
C LEU A 55 6.04 4.71 1.33
N ASP A 56 5.62 5.68 0.52
CA ASP A 56 5.90 7.09 0.78
C ASP A 56 4.71 7.79 1.44
N ASP A 57 4.86 8.16 2.71
CA ASP A 57 3.88 8.84 3.60
C ASP A 57 2.45 8.28 3.60
N VAL A 58 2.23 7.06 3.11
CA VAL A 58 0.89 6.44 3.03
C VAL A 58 0.22 6.29 4.39
N MET A 59 0.99 6.31 5.47
CA MET A 59 0.49 6.17 6.82
C MET A 59 -0.28 7.41 7.28
N SER A 60 0.08 8.61 6.81
CA SER A 60 -0.56 9.86 7.23
C SER A 60 -2.02 9.93 6.80
N GLU A 61 -2.38 9.25 5.72
CA GLU A 61 -3.73 9.21 5.14
C GLU A 61 -4.66 8.12 5.74
N LEU A 62 -4.14 7.28 6.62
CA LEU A 62 -4.87 6.17 7.22
C LEU A 62 -5.19 6.44 8.69
N ASP A 63 -6.38 6.03 9.14
CA ASP A 63 -6.71 5.97 10.57
C ASP A 63 -5.94 4.84 11.29
N ALA A 64 -6.01 4.82 12.62
CA ALA A 64 -5.25 3.88 13.45
C ALA A 64 -5.54 2.40 13.12
N ASN A 65 -6.81 2.06 12.87
CA ASN A 65 -7.22 0.69 12.54
C ASN A 65 -6.66 0.26 11.18
N HIS A 66 -6.72 1.14 10.18
CA HIS A 66 -6.16 0.88 8.86
C HIS A 66 -4.62 0.81 8.88
N ARG A 67 -3.94 1.64 9.68
CA ARG A 67 -2.49 1.56 9.88
C ARG A 67 -2.08 0.21 10.46
N GLU A 68 -2.76 -0.25 11.50
CA GLU A 68 -2.46 -1.54 12.13
C GLU A 68 -2.66 -2.71 11.14
N LYS A 69 -3.78 -2.72 10.41
CA LYS A 69 -4.05 -3.71 9.36
C LYS A 69 -2.95 -3.70 8.28
N LEU A 70 -2.53 -2.52 7.84
CA LEU A 70 -1.47 -2.38 6.84
C LEU A 70 -0.13 -2.90 7.38
N ILE A 71 0.28 -2.51 8.58
CA ILE A 71 1.52 -3.00 9.19
C ILE A 71 1.52 -4.53 9.31
N ASN A 72 0.42 -5.12 9.79
CA ASN A 72 0.29 -6.57 9.88
C ASN A 72 0.34 -7.26 8.52
N PHE A 73 -0.21 -6.63 7.48
CA PHE A 73 -0.11 -7.13 6.11
C PHE A 73 1.32 -7.05 5.56
N LEU A 74 2.03 -5.94 5.82
CA LEU A 74 3.39 -5.71 5.35
C LEU A 74 4.41 -6.69 5.96
N LYS A 75 4.12 -7.32 7.11
CA LYS A 75 4.95 -8.40 7.68
C LYS A 75 5.06 -9.63 6.77
N LYS A 76 4.21 -9.77 5.74
CA LYS A 76 4.29 -10.86 4.75
C LYS A 76 5.36 -10.62 3.68
N PHE A 77 5.89 -9.41 3.60
CA PHE A 77 6.87 -9.00 2.61
C PHE A 77 8.27 -9.18 3.20
N GLU A 78 9.24 -9.51 2.34
CA GLU A 78 10.61 -9.80 2.77
C GLU A 78 11.36 -8.52 3.19
N GLN A 79 11.12 -7.41 2.49
CA GLN A 79 11.70 -6.12 2.81
C GLN A 79 10.74 -4.98 2.46
N VAL A 80 10.57 -4.05 3.39
CA VAL A 80 9.67 -2.89 3.27
C VAL A 80 10.36 -1.65 3.84
N PHE A 81 10.33 -0.55 3.08
CA PHE A 81 10.69 0.79 3.56
C PHE A 81 9.45 1.66 3.62
N ILE A 82 9.31 2.41 4.71
CA ILE A 82 8.15 3.28 4.94
C ILE A 82 8.67 4.65 5.37
N THR A 83 8.22 5.71 4.73
CA THR A 83 8.38 7.08 5.22
C THR A 83 7.09 7.49 5.93
N ALA A 84 7.21 8.19 7.05
CA ALA A 84 6.07 8.71 7.79
C ALA A 84 6.51 9.84 8.72
N THR A 85 5.61 10.78 8.99
CA THR A 85 5.87 11.86 9.97
C THR A 85 5.95 11.34 11.41
N LYS A 86 5.08 10.38 11.78
CA LYS A 86 5.10 9.70 13.08
C LYS A 86 4.54 8.29 12.92
N LEU A 87 5.39 7.29 13.15
CA LEU A 87 5.02 5.89 13.09
C LEU A 87 5.88 5.11 14.06
N GLU A 88 5.25 4.32 14.93
CA GLU A 88 5.94 3.36 15.78
C GLU A 88 5.52 1.95 15.35
N VAL A 89 6.49 1.15 14.91
CA VAL A 89 6.29 -0.25 14.55
C VAL A 89 7.26 -1.05 15.41
N GLY A 90 6.73 -1.83 16.36
CA GLY A 90 7.54 -2.46 17.41
C GLY A 90 8.69 -3.34 16.92
N ASP A 91 8.55 -3.97 15.74
CA ASP A 91 9.57 -4.86 15.17
C ASP A 91 10.44 -4.18 14.09
N ALA A 92 10.21 -2.90 13.78
CA ALA A 92 10.91 -2.21 12.71
C ALA A 92 12.11 -1.41 13.23
N LYS A 93 13.16 -1.33 12.41
CA LYS A 93 14.21 -0.34 12.61
C LYS A 93 13.69 1.03 12.18
N THR A 94 13.67 1.98 13.10
CA THR A 94 13.25 3.36 12.85
C THR A 94 14.46 4.26 12.70
N TYR A 95 14.46 5.09 11.67
CA TYR A 95 15.46 6.12 11.43
C TYR A 95 14.78 7.48 11.46
N THR A 96 15.27 8.41 12.29
CA THR A 96 14.68 9.75 12.37
C THR A 96 15.53 10.74 11.59
N LEU A 97 14.92 11.38 10.59
CA LEU A 97 15.56 12.46 9.83
C LEU A 97 15.34 13.79 10.54
N SER A 98 16.41 14.39 11.06
CA SER A 98 16.38 15.76 11.60
C SER A 98 16.61 16.78 10.47
N LYS A 99 16.14 18.02 10.65
CA LYS A 99 16.20 19.13 9.66
C LYS A 99 17.61 19.47 9.12
N LYS A 100 18.68 18.83 9.60
CA LYS A 100 20.07 18.99 9.13
C LYS A 100 20.58 17.83 8.25
N GLY A 101 19.76 16.83 7.93
CA GLY A 101 20.21 15.67 7.14
C GLY A 101 21.11 14.71 7.91
N GLU A 102 21.20 14.87 9.23
CA GLU A 102 21.90 13.94 10.12
C GLU A 102 20.93 12.80 10.47
N ILE A 103 21.34 11.57 10.15
CA ILE A 103 20.66 10.33 10.50
C ILE A 103 21.05 10.01 11.95
N SER A 104 20.07 9.87 12.85
CA SER A 104 20.25 9.41 14.23
C SER A 104 19.47 8.12 14.46
#